data_AF-A0A2N2YDD4-F1
#
_entry.id   AF-A0A2N2YDD4-F1
#
_cell.length_a   1.000
_cell.length_b   1.000
_cell.length_c   1.000
_cell.angle_alpha   90.00
_cell.angle_beta   90.00
_cell.angle_gamma   90.00
#
_symmetry.space_group_name_H-M   'P 1'
#
loop_
_entity.id
_entity.type
_entity.pdbx_description
1 polymer ?
#
loop_
_entity_poly.entity_id
_entity_poly.type
_entity_poly.pdbx_seq_one_letter_code
_entity_poly.pdbx_strand_id
1 'polypeptide(L)'
;MTTRDLKIIDDLITRTNNLPEILHLRAADDGYMLSETDKILLLDTYEKLDDILKEVAAFINVKFPGRQDHMYGWNKIDFDTKIGDFKIITNDREHIKRAWLNGLFDLKSLLKSLKNEVVLLLDNEEQIDKSDMNVRTNNFTGTIIYNESKVTGKQIQSSPRQTENSVTKLPKTTTQIFKDILIGLFVTIIGGIILWFITTILN
;
A
#
# COMPACT_ATOMS: atom_id res chain seq x y z
N MET A 1 12.40 -1.18 21.67
CA MET A 1 11.92 -2.26 20.77
C MET A 1 12.56 -3.56 21.24
N THR A 2 12.05 -4.77 20.96
CA THR A 2 12.67 -6.01 21.48
C THR A 2 13.01 -7.04 20.41
N THR A 3 13.96 -7.95 20.70
CA THR A 3 14.23 -9.12 19.84
C THR A 3 13.02 -10.02 19.67
N ARG A 4 12.09 -10.01 20.64
CA ARG A 4 10.79 -10.68 20.52
C ARG A 4 9.92 -10.04 19.43
N ASP A 5 9.93 -8.72 19.33
CA ASP A 5 9.17 -7.98 18.31
C ASP A 5 9.70 -8.30 16.91
N LEU A 6 11.03 -8.41 16.76
CA LEU A 6 11.64 -8.85 15.50
C LEU A 6 11.21 -10.27 15.12
N LYS A 7 11.18 -11.21 16.09
CA LYS A 7 10.69 -12.58 15.85
C LYS A 7 9.23 -12.61 15.41
N ILE A 8 8.38 -11.74 15.96
CA ILE A 8 6.97 -11.64 15.54
C ILE A 8 6.89 -11.20 14.07
N ILE A 9 7.66 -10.18 13.65
CA ILE A 9 7.67 -9.76 12.24
C ILE A 9 8.22 -10.85 11.33
N ASP A 10 9.29 -11.53 11.74
CA ASP A 10 9.87 -12.63 10.95
C ASP A 10 8.89 -13.79 10.76
N ASP A 11 8.10 -14.12 11.78
CA ASP A 11 7.00 -15.09 11.68
C ASP A 11 5.92 -14.62 10.69
N LEU A 12 5.47 -13.37 10.80
CA LEU A 12 4.49 -12.78 9.88
C LEU A 12 4.98 -12.78 8.42
N ILE A 13 6.25 -12.46 8.18
CA ILE A 13 6.88 -12.54 6.86
C ILE A 13 6.88 -13.99 6.35
N THR A 14 7.24 -14.94 7.21
CA THR A 14 7.27 -16.37 6.86
C THR A 14 5.89 -16.87 6.49
N ARG A 15 4.87 -16.58 7.30
CA ARG A 15 3.47 -16.94 7.03
C ARG A 15 2.95 -16.29 5.75
N THR A 16 3.26 -15.02 5.52
CA THR A 16 2.89 -14.31 4.28
C THR A 16 3.56 -14.92 3.05
N ASN A 17 4.80 -15.38 3.16
CA ASN A 17 5.49 -16.06 2.05
C ASN A 17 4.98 -17.47 1.78
N ASN A 18 4.36 -18.11 2.77
CA ASN A 18 3.75 -19.44 2.64
C ASN A 18 2.32 -19.38 2.07
N LEU A 19 1.73 -18.19 1.94
CA LEU A 19 0.47 -18.02 1.21
C LEU A 19 0.68 -18.36 -0.28
N PRO A 20 -0.33 -18.94 -0.97
CA PRO A 20 -0.21 -19.30 -2.36
C PRO A 20 0.06 -18.06 -3.23
N GLU A 21 1.03 -18.15 -4.15
CA GLU A 21 1.36 -17.03 -5.05
C GLU A 21 0.21 -16.67 -5.98
N ILE A 22 -0.56 -17.67 -6.40
CA ILE A 22 -1.75 -17.49 -7.21
C ILE A 22 -2.89 -18.19 -6.48
N LEU A 23 -3.88 -17.42 -6.08
CA LEU A 23 -5.17 -17.99 -5.74
C LEU A 23 -5.80 -18.49 -7.05
N HIS A 24 -5.65 -19.78 -7.33
CA HIS A 24 -6.34 -20.41 -8.46
C HIS A 24 -7.83 -20.50 -8.12
N LEU A 25 -8.53 -19.38 -8.21
CA LEU A 25 -9.95 -19.43 -8.52
C LEU A 25 -10.01 -20.03 -9.91
N ARG A 26 -10.29 -21.33 -10.01
CA ARG A 26 -10.67 -21.96 -11.28
C ARG A 26 -12.04 -21.39 -11.69
N ALA A 27 -12.08 -20.13 -12.07
CA ALA A 27 -13.08 -19.61 -12.97
C ALA A 27 -12.66 -20.11 -14.37
N ALA A 28 -13.13 -21.31 -14.72
CA ALA A 28 -13.15 -21.70 -16.13
C ALA A 28 -14.20 -20.83 -16.82
N ASP A 29 -13.91 -20.42 -18.05
CA ASP A 29 -14.71 -19.47 -18.83
C ASP A 29 -16.18 -19.88 -19.04
N ASP A 30 -16.56 -21.13 -18.72
CA ASP A 30 -17.92 -21.64 -18.77
C ASP A 30 -18.26 -22.47 -17.52
N GLY A 31 -19.02 -21.91 -16.58
CA GLY A 31 -20.07 -22.66 -15.84
C GLY A 31 -19.71 -23.77 -14.84
N TYR A 32 -18.50 -23.90 -14.29
CA TYR A 32 -18.21 -24.94 -13.29
C TYR A 32 -17.93 -24.39 -11.88
N MET A 33 -18.75 -24.84 -10.93
CA MET A 33 -18.67 -24.60 -9.49
C MET A 33 -17.31 -25.01 -8.92
N LEU A 34 -16.82 -24.30 -7.90
CA LEU A 34 -15.64 -24.71 -7.11
C LEU A 34 -15.85 -26.13 -6.59
N SER A 35 -14.84 -27.00 -6.73
CA SER A 35 -14.86 -28.30 -6.06
C SER A 35 -14.84 -28.10 -4.55
N GLU A 36 -15.33 -29.07 -3.78
CA GLU A 36 -15.35 -28.94 -2.32
C GLU A 36 -13.93 -28.77 -1.74
N THR A 37 -12.94 -29.45 -2.33
CA THR A 37 -11.53 -29.28 -2.00
C THR A 37 -11.03 -27.86 -2.27
N ASP A 38 -11.42 -27.26 -3.40
CA ASP A 38 -11.03 -25.89 -3.73
C ASP A 38 -11.66 -24.88 -2.76
N LYS A 39 -12.91 -25.09 -2.35
CA LYS A 39 -13.56 -24.24 -1.33
C LYS A 39 -12.85 -24.31 0.01
N ILE A 40 -12.48 -25.51 0.46
CA ILE A 40 -11.75 -25.71 1.71
C ILE A 40 -10.40 -25.00 1.66
N LEU A 41 -9.66 -25.15 0.55
CA LEU A 41 -8.37 -24.48 0.36
C LEU A 41 -8.51 -22.96 0.35
N LEU A 42 -9.54 -22.44 -0.32
CA LEU A 42 -9.81 -21.00 -0.36
C LEU A 42 -10.13 -20.48 1.03
N LEU A 43 -11.05 -21.13 1.74
CA LEU A 43 -11.41 -20.76 3.10
C LEU A 43 -10.18 -20.72 4.01
N ASP A 44 -9.39 -21.79 4.03
CA ASP A 44 -8.15 -21.89 4.81
C ASP A 44 -7.14 -20.78 4.44
N THR A 45 -7.01 -20.46 3.15
CA THR A 45 -6.12 -19.39 2.67
C THR A 45 -6.56 -18.02 3.17
N TYR A 46 -7.86 -17.72 3.11
CA TYR A 46 -8.39 -16.44 3.55
C TYR A 46 -8.42 -16.29 5.07
N GLU A 47 -8.69 -17.37 5.81
CA GLU A 47 -8.56 -17.37 7.27
C GLU A 47 -7.13 -17.06 7.71
N LYS A 48 -6.14 -17.71 7.09
CA LYS A 48 -4.71 -17.42 7.34
C LYS A 48 -4.35 -15.97 6.99
N LEU A 49 -4.87 -15.44 5.88
CA LEU A 49 -4.65 -14.06 5.48
C LEU A 49 -5.27 -13.08 6.50
N ASP A 50 -6.51 -13.32 6.93
CA ASP A 50 -7.21 -12.48 7.90
C ASP A 50 -6.46 -12.43 9.24
N ASP A 51 -5.98 -13.58 9.73
CA ASP A 51 -5.14 -13.65 10.93
C ASP A 51 -3.86 -12.81 10.76
N ILE A 52 -3.15 -12.95 9.64
CA ILE A 52 -1.94 -12.16 9.35
C ILE A 52 -2.28 -10.66 9.35
N LEU A 53 -3.36 -10.24 8.67
CA LEU A 53 -3.74 -8.84 8.57
C LEU A 53 -4.09 -8.23 9.93
N LYS A 54 -4.82 -8.98 10.78
CA LYS A 54 -5.16 -8.57 12.15
C LYS A 54 -3.92 -8.46 13.03
N GLU A 55 -3.02 -9.44 12.95
CA GLU A 55 -1.77 -9.43 13.71
C GLU A 55 -0.87 -8.26 13.28
N VAL A 56 -0.78 -7.95 11.99
CA VAL A 56 -0.05 -6.77 11.49
C VAL A 56 -0.68 -5.47 12.02
N ALA A 57 -2.00 -5.33 11.95
CA ALA A 57 -2.69 -4.16 12.47
C ALA A 57 -2.43 -3.98 13.97
N ALA A 58 -2.53 -5.06 14.75
CA ALA A 58 -2.25 -5.05 16.19
C ALA A 58 -0.79 -4.67 16.46
N PHE A 59 0.16 -5.22 15.69
CA PHE A 59 1.57 -4.91 15.82
C PHE A 59 1.85 -3.43 15.56
N ILE A 60 1.30 -2.86 14.47
CA ILE A 60 1.43 -1.42 14.17
C ILE A 60 0.86 -0.57 15.30
N ASN A 61 -0.35 -0.88 15.77
CA ASN A 61 -1.01 -0.10 16.82
C ASN A 61 -0.25 -0.11 18.15
N VAL A 62 0.35 -1.25 18.51
CA VAL A 62 1.07 -1.41 19.79
C VAL A 62 2.49 -0.86 19.72
N LYS A 63 3.20 -1.08 18.61
CA LYS A 63 4.65 -0.79 18.50
C LYS A 63 4.97 0.52 17.79
N PHE A 64 4.04 1.03 17.00
CA PHE A 64 4.18 2.29 16.28
C PHE A 64 2.99 3.22 16.54
N PRO A 65 2.70 3.55 17.82
CA PRO A 65 1.54 4.38 18.16
C PRO A 65 1.66 5.76 17.48
N GLY A 66 0.60 6.17 16.78
CA GLY A 66 0.55 7.48 16.10
C GLY A 66 1.24 7.55 14.74
N ARG A 67 1.88 6.47 14.25
CA ARG A 67 2.51 6.40 12.92
C ARG A 67 1.46 6.15 11.83
N GLN A 68 0.91 7.24 11.31
CA GLN A 68 -0.13 7.22 10.27
C GLN A 68 0.37 6.62 8.94
N ASP A 69 1.67 6.67 8.66
CA ASP A 69 2.30 6.11 7.48
C ASP A 69 2.13 4.58 7.40
N HIS A 70 2.40 3.86 8.50
CA HIS A 70 2.21 2.41 8.54
C HIS A 70 0.73 2.03 8.50
N MET A 71 -0.12 2.77 9.20
CA MET A 71 -1.56 2.50 9.20
C MET A 71 -2.19 2.80 7.84
N TYR A 72 -1.73 3.84 7.15
CA TYR A 72 -2.11 4.12 5.77
C TYR A 72 -1.62 3.04 4.80
N GLY A 73 -0.40 2.55 4.96
CA GLY A 73 0.13 1.41 4.22
C GLY A 73 -0.74 0.17 4.41
N TRP A 74 -1.14 -0.12 5.65
CA TRP A 74 -2.04 -1.24 5.97
C TRP A 74 -3.43 -1.07 5.35
N ASN A 75 -4.06 0.10 5.50
CA ASN A 75 -5.40 0.39 4.96
C ASN A 75 -5.50 0.35 3.43
N LYS A 76 -4.36 0.46 2.74
CA LYS A 76 -4.29 0.40 1.27
C LYS A 76 -4.20 -1.00 0.71
N ILE A 77 -3.87 -1.98 1.54
CA ILE A 77 -3.76 -3.36 1.11
C ILE A 77 -5.16 -3.84 0.74
N ASP A 78 -5.32 -4.21 -0.52
CA ASP A 78 -6.59 -4.68 -1.06
C ASP A 78 -6.38 -6.02 -1.76
N PHE A 79 -7.18 -7.00 -1.35
CA PHE A 79 -7.23 -8.33 -1.93
C PHE A 79 -8.53 -8.56 -2.72
N ASP A 80 -9.29 -7.50 -2.99
CA ASP A 80 -10.60 -7.51 -3.67
C ASP A 80 -11.61 -8.50 -3.05
N THR A 81 -11.45 -8.79 -1.76
CA THR A 81 -12.25 -9.78 -1.05
C THR A 81 -12.91 -9.17 0.17
N LYS A 82 -14.23 -9.02 0.10
CA LYS A 82 -15.05 -8.78 1.28
C LYS A 82 -15.07 -10.07 2.09
N ILE A 83 -14.18 -10.18 3.06
CA ILE A 83 -14.12 -11.32 3.99
C ILE A 83 -15.16 -11.12 5.09
N GLY A 84 -16.03 -12.12 5.26
CA GLY A 84 -17.22 -12.10 6.12
C GLY A 84 -18.49 -12.52 5.34
N ASP A 85 -18.47 -13.74 4.79
CA ASP A 85 -19.30 -14.29 3.70
C ASP A 85 -18.76 -13.93 2.30
N PHE A 86 -18.13 -14.92 1.64
CA PHE A 86 -17.47 -14.88 0.34
C PHE A 86 -18.35 -14.26 -0.77
N LYS A 87 -18.40 -12.93 -0.83
CA LYS A 87 -19.01 -12.21 -1.94
C LYS A 87 -17.90 -11.83 -2.90
N ILE A 88 -17.59 -12.74 -3.82
CA ILE A 88 -16.75 -12.47 -4.99
C ILE A 88 -17.37 -11.28 -5.72
N ILE A 89 -16.70 -10.13 -5.69
CA ILE A 89 -17.20 -8.87 -6.29
C ILE A 89 -17.17 -8.99 -7.83
N THR A 90 -16.19 -9.71 -8.34
CA THR A 90 -15.95 -9.91 -9.76
C THR A 90 -15.57 -11.36 -10.04
N ASN A 91 -16.14 -11.94 -11.11
CA ASN A 91 -15.76 -13.26 -11.58
C ASN A 91 -14.60 -13.21 -12.59
N ASP A 92 -14.02 -12.02 -12.84
CA ASP A 92 -12.87 -11.87 -13.72
C ASP A 92 -11.62 -12.48 -13.09
N ARG A 93 -11.18 -13.60 -13.65
CA ARG A 93 -10.00 -14.34 -13.22
C ARG A 93 -8.72 -13.49 -13.21
N GLU A 94 -8.52 -12.67 -14.22
CA GLU A 94 -7.31 -11.83 -14.31
C GLU A 94 -7.38 -10.68 -13.31
N HIS A 95 -8.58 -10.16 -13.04
CA HIS A 95 -8.77 -9.20 -11.96
C HIS A 95 -8.40 -9.80 -10.61
N ILE A 96 -8.97 -10.96 -10.25
CA ILE A 96 -8.74 -11.54 -8.93
C ILE A 96 -7.28 -11.95 -8.75
N LYS A 97 -6.68 -12.55 -9.78
CA LYS A 97 -5.24 -12.86 -9.77
C LYS A 97 -4.40 -11.61 -9.56
N ARG A 98 -4.73 -10.51 -10.24
CA ARG A 98 -4.01 -9.23 -10.09
C ARG A 98 -4.20 -8.63 -8.71
N ALA A 99 -5.43 -8.58 -8.20
CA ALA A 99 -5.74 -8.08 -6.86
C ALA A 99 -4.99 -8.89 -5.79
N TRP A 100 -5.01 -10.22 -5.89
CA TRP A 100 -4.28 -11.11 -5.01
C TRP A 100 -2.76 -10.84 -5.01
N LEU A 101 -2.15 -10.78 -6.19
CA LEU A 101 -0.72 -10.52 -6.33
C LEU A 101 -0.34 -9.13 -5.82
N ASN A 102 -1.15 -8.11 -6.10
CA ASN A 102 -0.93 -6.75 -5.62
C ASN A 102 -1.05 -6.67 -4.09
N GLY A 103 -2.12 -7.23 -3.52
CA GLY A 103 -2.30 -7.28 -2.06
C GLY A 103 -1.16 -8.02 -1.35
N LEU A 104 -0.72 -9.17 -1.89
CA LEU A 104 0.44 -9.90 -1.36
C LEU A 104 1.72 -9.08 -1.46
N PHE A 105 1.93 -8.38 -2.57
CA PHE A 105 3.09 -7.53 -2.76
C PHE A 105 3.11 -6.37 -1.74
N ASP A 106 1.98 -5.68 -1.59
CA ASP A 106 1.83 -4.56 -0.67
C ASP A 106 2.02 -5.00 0.79
N LEU A 107 1.43 -6.14 1.17
CA LEU A 107 1.62 -6.74 2.50
C LEU A 107 3.09 -7.09 2.77
N LYS A 108 3.77 -7.76 1.82
CA LYS A 108 5.21 -8.08 1.94
C LYS A 108 6.06 -6.82 2.05
N SER A 109 5.73 -5.78 1.28
CA SER A 109 6.42 -4.49 1.32
C SER A 109 6.26 -3.81 2.68
N LEU A 110 5.04 -3.77 3.21
CA LEU A 110 4.74 -3.24 4.53
C LEU A 110 5.52 -3.99 5.63
N LEU A 111 5.44 -5.32 5.65
CA LEU A 111 6.15 -6.15 6.62
C LEU A 111 7.67 -5.95 6.57
N LYS A 112 8.24 -5.82 5.36
CA LYS A 112 9.66 -5.52 5.19
C LYS A 112 10.02 -4.14 5.72
N SER A 113 9.17 -3.13 5.49
CA SER A 113 9.35 -1.80 6.04
C SER A 113 9.33 -1.81 7.57
N LEU A 114 8.34 -2.49 8.15
CA LEU A 114 8.23 -2.65 9.61
C LEU A 114 9.46 -3.36 10.18
N LYS A 115 9.91 -4.45 9.54
CA LYS A 115 11.13 -5.17 9.95
C LYS A 115 12.34 -4.25 9.99
N ASN A 116 12.57 -3.49 8.92
CA ASN A 116 13.71 -2.57 8.83
C ASN A 116 13.66 -1.53 9.95
N GLU A 117 12.49 -0.96 10.23
CA GLU A 117 12.36 0.03 11.30
C GLU A 117 12.59 -0.58 12.69
N VAL A 118 12.07 -1.80 12.93
CA VAL A 118 12.35 -2.54 14.18
C VAL A 118 13.84 -2.80 14.37
N VAL A 119 14.55 -3.22 13.31
CA VAL A 119 16.00 -3.44 13.38
C VAL A 119 16.75 -2.15 13.71
N LEU A 120 16.41 -1.03 13.03
CA LEU A 120 17.06 0.25 13.31
C LEU A 120 16.81 0.76 14.74
N LEU A 121 15.60 0.53 15.28
CA LEU A 121 15.29 0.90 16.65
C LEU A 121 16.03 0.04 17.68
N LEU A 122 16.23 -1.25 17.39
CA LEU A 122 17.05 -2.15 18.22
C LEU A 122 18.51 -1.74 18.21
N ASP A 123 19.07 -1.48 17.01
CA ASP A 123 20.48 -1.08 16.86
C ASP A 123 20.76 0.24 17.60
N ASN A 124 19.82 1.19 17.59
CA ASN A 124 19.93 2.44 18.33
C ASN A 124 19.90 2.24 19.85
N GLU A 125 19.02 1.37 20.35
CA GLU A 125 18.95 1.04 21.79
C GLU A 125 20.23 0.33 22.27
N GLU A 126 20.77 -0.62 21.49
CA GLU A 126 22.03 -1.30 21.80
C GLU A 126 23.26 -0.38 21.75
N GLN A 127 23.23 0.68 20.93
CA GLN A 127 24.30 1.68 20.89
C GLN A 127 24.24 2.66 22.06
N ILE A 128 23.04 3.04 22.51
CA ILE A 128 22.88 3.89 23.70
C ILE A 128 23.46 3.17 24.94
N ASP A 129 23.14 1.89 25.11
CA ASP A 129 23.61 1.06 26.24
C ASP A 129 25.13 0.85 26.25
N LYS A 130 25.80 0.97 25.09
CA LYS A 130 27.27 0.89 24.96
C LYS A 130 27.95 2.26 25.04
N SER A 131 27.23 3.36 24.85
CA SER A 131 27.79 4.71 24.80
C SER A 131 27.88 5.40 26.18
N ASP A 132 27.09 4.96 27.17
CA ASP A 132 27.25 5.35 28.58
C ASP A 132 28.50 4.73 29.25
N MET A 133 29.23 3.86 28.52
CA MET A 133 30.58 3.41 28.85
C MET A 133 31.57 3.69 27.72
N ASN A 134 31.71 4.95 27.31
CA ASN A 134 33.00 5.62 27.02
C ASN A 134 32.73 6.91 26.26
N VAL A 135 32.59 8.02 27.00
CA VAL A 135 32.84 9.35 26.42
C VAL A 135 34.33 9.45 26.11
N ARG A 136 34.73 9.05 24.90
CA ARG A 136 35.94 9.56 24.26
C ARG A 136 35.52 10.56 23.19
N THR A 137 35.60 11.83 23.57
CA THR A 137 35.53 12.99 22.68
C THR A 137 36.66 12.91 21.65
N ASN A 138 36.39 12.35 20.47
CA ASN A 138 37.24 12.59 19.30
C ASN A 138 36.65 13.78 18.55
N ASN A 139 37.12 14.98 18.92
CA ASN A 139 36.88 16.19 18.15
C ASN A 139 37.45 15.99 16.75
N PHE A 140 36.61 16.08 15.72
CA PHE A 140 37.05 16.12 14.33
C PHE A 140 37.77 17.45 14.07
N THR A 141 39.10 17.42 14.04
CA THR A 141 39.97 18.51 13.57
C THR A 141 40.35 18.28 12.09
N GLY A 142 39.35 18.20 11.22
CA GLY A 142 39.58 18.21 9.78
C GLY A 142 39.39 19.63 9.23
N THR A 143 40.46 20.24 8.74
CA THR A 143 40.38 21.50 7.97
C THR A 143 39.68 21.21 6.64
N ILE A 144 38.48 21.75 6.43
CA ILE A 144 37.81 21.71 5.12
C ILE A 144 38.53 22.72 4.21
N ILE A 145 39.33 22.22 3.26
CA ILE A 145 39.95 23.04 2.22
C ILE A 145 38.98 23.10 1.04
N TYR A 146 38.36 24.26 0.82
CA TYR A 146 37.63 24.55 -0.42
C TYR A 146 38.63 24.82 -1.53
N ASN A 147 38.78 23.85 -2.45
CA ASN A 147 39.58 24.06 -3.66
C ASN A 147 38.71 24.71 -4.73
N GLU A 148 38.74 26.04 -4.80
CA GLU A 148 38.19 26.83 -5.92
C GLU A 148 39.11 26.73 -7.15
N SER A 149 39.17 25.56 -7.78
CA SER A 149 39.76 25.43 -9.11
C SER A 149 38.64 25.37 -10.15
N LYS A 150 38.59 26.39 -11.01
CA LYS A 150 37.77 26.44 -12.23
C LYS A 150 38.09 25.22 -13.09
N VAL A 151 37.22 24.21 -13.06
CA VAL A 151 37.27 23.09 -14.00
C VAL A 151 36.58 23.53 -15.30
N THR A 152 37.36 24.06 -16.25
CA THR A 152 37.00 24.06 -17.67
C THR A 152 37.12 22.64 -18.19
N GLY A 153 36.03 21.89 -18.17
CA GLY A 153 35.93 20.56 -18.75
C GLY A 153 34.54 20.38 -19.36
N LYS A 154 34.48 20.12 -20.68
CA LYS A 154 33.23 19.80 -21.39
C LYS A 154 32.59 18.58 -20.74
N GLN A 155 31.48 18.79 -20.02
CA GLN A 155 30.63 17.73 -19.54
C GLN A 155 29.89 17.15 -20.75
N ILE A 156 30.26 15.93 -21.14
CA ILE A 156 29.54 15.14 -22.14
C ILE A 156 28.18 14.81 -21.52
N GLN A 157 27.16 15.49 -22.02
CA GLN A 157 25.78 15.34 -21.63
C GLN A 157 25.21 14.11 -22.36
N SER A 158 25.14 12.97 -21.68
CA SER A 158 24.35 11.83 -22.12
C SER A 158 22.87 12.19 -21.99
N SER A 159 22.30 12.56 -23.15
CA SER A 159 20.90 12.67 -23.56
C SER A 159 19.80 12.86 -22.49
N PRO A 160 19.01 13.95 -22.55
CA PRO A 160 17.81 14.08 -21.74
C PRO A 160 16.79 13.04 -22.20
N ARG A 161 16.38 12.16 -21.29
CA ARG A 161 15.16 11.37 -21.48
C ARG A 161 14.03 12.39 -21.63
N GLN A 162 13.38 12.36 -22.79
CA GLN A 162 12.28 13.24 -23.18
C GLN A 162 11.32 13.40 -22.00
N THR A 163 11.27 14.61 -21.47
CA THR A 163 10.19 15.06 -20.59
C THR A 163 8.95 15.05 -21.45
N GLU A 164 8.14 14.01 -21.30
CA GLU A 164 6.79 14.02 -21.79
C GLU A 164 6.12 15.23 -21.12
N ASN A 165 5.71 16.21 -21.94
CA ASN A 165 4.96 17.37 -21.50
C ASN A 165 3.60 16.91 -20.99
N SER A 166 3.55 16.36 -19.77
CA SER A 166 2.30 16.23 -19.05
C SER A 166 1.89 17.65 -18.65
N VAL A 167 0.90 18.17 -19.36
CA VAL A 167 0.17 19.38 -18.98
C VAL A 167 -0.40 19.11 -17.59
N THR A 168 0.32 19.54 -16.55
CA THR A 168 -0.14 19.47 -15.18
C THR A 168 -1.27 20.48 -15.06
N LYS A 169 -2.51 20.00 -15.15
CA LYS A 169 -3.69 20.83 -14.87
C LYS A 169 -3.52 21.37 -13.46
N LEU A 170 -3.45 22.69 -13.35
CA LEU A 170 -3.39 23.42 -12.09
C LEU A 170 -4.49 22.89 -11.16
N PRO A 171 -4.20 22.58 -9.89
CA PRO A 171 -5.22 22.08 -8.97
C PRO A 171 -6.39 23.07 -8.92
N LYS A 172 -7.59 22.57 -9.24
CA LYS A 172 -8.81 23.37 -9.21
C LYS A 172 -8.96 23.95 -7.80
N THR A 173 -9.06 25.27 -7.70
CA THR A 173 -9.32 25.94 -6.43
C THR A 173 -10.67 25.48 -5.89
N THR A 174 -10.83 25.44 -4.56
CA THR A 174 -12.03 24.95 -3.87
C THR A 174 -13.33 25.52 -4.46
N THR A 175 -13.31 26.78 -4.90
CA THR A 175 -14.43 27.45 -5.57
C THR A 175 -14.84 26.82 -6.91
N GLN A 176 -13.89 26.29 -7.69
CA GLN A 176 -14.17 25.60 -8.96
C GLN A 176 -14.77 24.20 -8.72
N ILE A 177 -14.34 23.50 -7.67
CA ILE A 177 -14.89 22.20 -7.30
C ILE A 177 -16.37 22.34 -6.89
N PHE A 178 -16.71 23.35 -6.08
CA PHE A 178 -18.09 23.62 -5.70
C PHE A 178 -18.98 24.00 -6.88
N LYS A 179 -18.45 24.76 -7.85
CA LYS A 179 -19.19 25.12 -9.07
C LYS A 179 -19.52 23.89 -9.93
N ASP A 180 -18.57 22.96 -10.07
CA ASP A 180 -18.77 21.73 -10.84
C ASP A 180 -19.80 20.81 -10.16
N ILE A 181 -19.78 20.71 -8.82
CA ILE A 181 -20.78 19.95 -8.06
C ILE A 181 -22.17 20.57 -8.23
N LEU A 182 -22.28 21.90 -8.14
CA LEU A 182 -23.57 22.60 -8.26
C LEU A 182 -24.18 22.41 -9.66
N ILE A 183 -23.36 22.47 -10.71
CA ILE A 183 -23.80 22.22 -12.09
C ILE A 183 -24.25 20.77 -12.26
N GLY A 184 -23.48 19.80 -11.74
CA GLY A 184 -23.83 18.38 -11.80
C GLY A 184 -25.18 18.08 -11.13
N LEU A 185 -25.43 18.71 -9.98
CA LEU A 185 -26.69 18.57 -9.24
C LEU A 185 -27.87 19.21 -10.01
N PHE A 186 -27.64 20.34 -10.66
CA PHE A 186 -28.68 21.02 -11.45
C PHE A 186 -29.08 20.20 -12.69
N VAL A 187 -28.10 19.58 -13.37
CA VAL A 187 -28.35 18.71 -14.53
C VAL A 187 -29.11 17.44 -14.13
N THR A 188 -28.77 16.82 -13.00
CA THR A 188 -29.47 15.61 -12.53
C THR A 188 -30.92 15.91 -12.14
N ILE A 189 -31.18 17.03 -11.47
CA ILE A 189 -32.54 17.43 -11.09
C ILE A 189 -33.38 17.73 -12.33
N ILE A 190 -32.85 18.53 -13.27
CA ILE A 190 -33.58 18.87 -14.51
C ILE A 190 -33.81 17.62 -15.37
N GLY A 191 -32.79 16.77 -15.53
CA GLY A 191 -32.91 15.52 -16.27
C GLY A 191 -33.97 14.58 -15.67
N GLY A 192 -34.01 14.46 -14.33
CA GLY A 192 -35.03 13.70 -13.64
C GLY A 192 -36.45 14.25 -13.84
N ILE A 193 -36.61 15.57 -13.79
CA ILE A 193 -37.91 16.23 -14.03
C ILE A 193 -38.38 16.03 -15.47
N ILE A 194 -37.49 16.17 -16.45
CA ILE A 194 -37.81 15.94 -17.87
C ILE A 194 -38.19 14.48 -18.11
N LEU A 195 -37.42 13.54 -17.54
CA LEU A 195 -37.70 12.12 -17.69
C LEU A 195 -39.06 11.76 -17.07
N TRP A 196 -39.35 12.28 -15.87
CA TRP A 196 -40.64 12.11 -15.21
C TRP A 196 -41.79 12.72 -16.03
N PHE A 197 -41.59 13.89 -16.62
CA PHE A 197 -42.60 14.54 -17.47
C PHE A 197 -42.90 13.69 -18.72
N ILE A 198 -41.87 13.14 -19.37
CA ILE A 198 -42.05 12.26 -20.55
C ILE A 198 -42.78 10.98 -20.15
N THR A 199 -42.41 10.34 -19.03
CA THR A 199 -43.02 9.06 -18.64
C THR A 199 -44.43 9.19 -18.10
N THR A 200 -44.82 10.36 -17.57
CA THR A 200 -46.11 10.55 -16.89
C THR A 200 -47.16 11.25 -17.77
N ILE A 201 -46.75 12.05 -18.76
CA ILE A 201 -47.68 12.84 -19.60
C ILE A 201 -47.69 12.35 -21.06
N LEU A 202 -46.61 11.72 -21.56
CA LEU A 202 -46.53 11.22 -22.92
C LEU A 202 -46.94 9.73 -23.07
N ASN A 203 -47.41 9.11 -21.98
CA ASN A 203 -48.01 7.77 -21.89
C ASN A 203 -49.46 7.90 -21.44
#